data_AF-A0A4R9EU81-F1
#
_entry.id   AF-A0A4R9EU81-F1
#
_cell.length_a   1.000
_cell.length_b   1.000
_cell.length_c   1.000
_cell.angle_alpha   90.00
_cell.angle_beta   90.00
_cell.angle_gamma   90.00
#
_symmetry.space_group_name_H-M   'P 1'
#
loop_
_entity.id
_entity.type
_entity.pdbx_description
1 polymer ?
#
loop_
_entity_poly.entity_id
_entity_poly.type
_entity_poly.pdbx_seq_one_letter_code
_entity_poly.pdbx_strand_id
1 'polypeptide(L)'
;MDASVALTDDDLHDIAGIAAAATPGPWHVRQLDDDHAMSLVAVSTVPDTGRADRRPEFDHGEIVAATLVQRPRYIDAADGRWDENARFIADARADVPRLVAEVRRLRRLLEAGGRGEGGR
;
A
#
# COMPACT_ATOMS: atom_id res chain seq x y z
N MET A 1 11.72 3.37 -14.97
CA MET A 1 12.13 2.06 -14.43
C MET A 1 11.76 1.04 -15.47
N ASP A 2 12.74 0.24 -15.89
CA ASP A 2 12.49 -0.78 -16.90
C ASP A 2 11.83 -1.99 -16.23
N ALA A 3 10.52 -2.13 -16.44
CA ALA A 3 9.74 -3.26 -15.95
C ALA A 3 10.12 -4.59 -16.65
N SER A 4 11.09 -4.59 -17.56
CA SER A 4 11.53 -5.76 -18.33
C SER A 4 12.55 -6.66 -17.62
N VAL A 5 13.15 -6.22 -16.50
CA VAL A 5 14.08 -7.06 -15.74
C VAL A 5 13.29 -8.04 -14.88
N ALA A 6 13.51 -9.34 -15.09
CA ALA A 6 12.95 -10.38 -14.25
C ALA A 6 13.47 -10.21 -12.82
N LEU A 7 12.57 -10.11 -11.83
CA LEU A 7 12.94 -10.06 -10.41
C LEU A 7 13.77 -11.31 -10.07
N THR A 8 14.77 -11.19 -9.23
CA THR A 8 15.51 -12.34 -8.67
C THR A 8 14.80 -12.89 -7.43
N ASP A 9 15.34 -13.94 -6.79
CA ASP A 9 14.82 -14.40 -5.50
C ASP A 9 15.18 -13.43 -4.37
N ASP A 10 16.35 -12.79 -4.47
CA ASP A 10 16.81 -11.76 -3.55
C ASP A 10 15.91 -10.52 -3.64
N ASP A 11 15.54 -10.07 -4.85
CA ASP A 11 14.60 -8.96 -5.04
C ASP A 11 13.24 -9.25 -4.37
N LEU A 12 12.72 -10.47 -4.53
CA LEU A 12 11.47 -10.88 -3.89
C LEU A 12 11.61 -11.00 -2.37
N HIS A 13 12.79 -11.37 -1.87
CA HIS A 13 13.09 -11.38 -0.44
C HIS A 13 13.08 -9.95 0.12
N ASP A 14 13.73 -9.02 -0.56
CA ASP A 14 13.83 -7.62 -0.14
C ASP A 14 12.46 -6.93 -0.16
N ILE A 15 11.67 -7.13 -1.23
CA ILE A 15 10.30 -6.60 -1.31
C ILE A 15 9.44 -7.15 -0.17
N ALA A 16 9.52 -8.45 0.12
CA ALA A 16 8.80 -9.05 1.25
C ALA A 16 9.29 -8.49 2.59
N GLY A 17 10.60 -8.25 2.74
CA GLY A 17 11.20 -7.67 3.93
C GLY A 17 10.70 -6.26 4.20
N ILE A 18 10.68 -5.40 3.17
CA ILE A 18 10.14 -4.03 3.27
C ILE A 18 8.66 -4.07 3.64
N ALA A 19 7.86 -4.92 2.99
CA ALA A 19 6.45 -5.07 3.33
C ALA A 19 6.25 -5.58 4.76
N ALA A 20 7.08 -6.50 5.25
CA ALA A 20 7.00 -7.00 6.62
C ALA A 20 7.38 -5.94 7.67
N ALA A 21 8.35 -5.07 7.35
CA ALA A 21 8.83 -4.03 8.26
C ALA A 21 7.88 -2.83 8.38
N ALA A 22 7.03 -2.59 7.38
CA ALA A 22 6.03 -1.53 7.43
C ALA A 22 4.94 -1.79 8.48
N THR A 23 4.20 -0.73 8.85
CA THR A 23 3.09 -0.81 9.83
C THR A 23 2.15 -1.97 9.53
N PRO A 24 1.80 -2.82 10.52
CA PRO A 24 0.83 -3.89 10.34
C PRO A 24 -0.50 -3.39 9.77
N GLY A 25 -1.14 -4.20 8.94
CA GLY A 25 -2.47 -3.91 8.39
C GLY A 25 -3.61 -4.45 9.28
N PRO A 26 -4.87 -4.28 8.86
CA PRO A 26 -5.30 -3.67 7.59
C PRO A 26 -5.07 -2.16 7.55
N TRP A 27 -4.87 -1.63 6.34
CA TRP A 27 -4.83 -0.19 6.10
C TRP A 27 -6.12 0.24 5.40
N HIS A 28 -6.59 1.45 5.73
CA HIS A 28 -7.85 2.00 5.27
C HIS A 28 -7.65 3.43 4.78
N VAL A 29 -8.37 3.82 3.74
CA VAL A 29 -8.47 5.24 3.36
C VAL A 29 -9.40 5.93 4.35
N ARG A 30 -9.01 7.12 4.82
CA ARG A 30 -9.82 8.02 5.63
C ARG A 30 -9.89 9.39 4.97
N GLN A 31 -11.11 9.91 4.84
CA GLN A 31 -11.35 11.28 4.39
C GLN A 31 -11.74 12.13 5.60
N LEU A 32 -10.96 13.17 5.88
CA LEU A 32 -11.17 14.06 7.01
C LEU A 32 -11.43 15.46 6.44
N ASP A 33 -12.68 15.72 6.09
CA ASP A 33 -13.10 16.74 5.12
C ASP A 33 -13.30 18.17 5.66
N ASP A 34 -12.95 18.45 6.93
CA ASP A 34 -13.17 19.77 7.52
C ASP A 34 -11.91 20.66 7.62
N ASP A 35 -12.14 21.97 7.79
CA ASP A 35 -11.09 22.99 7.92
C ASP A 35 -10.16 22.76 9.13
N HIS A 36 -10.59 22.02 10.16
CA HIS A 36 -9.81 21.72 11.37
C HIS A 36 -8.93 20.48 11.21
N ALA A 37 -9.38 19.51 10.41
CA ALA A 37 -8.63 18.34 9.96
C ALA A 37 -7.88 18.59 8.65
N MET A 38 -7.86 19.84 8.19
CA MET A 38 -7.08 20.32 7.04
C MET A 38 -7.55 19.75 5.69
N SER A 39 -8.79 19.27 5.58
CA SER A 39 -9.32 18.54 4.42
C SER A 39 -8.36 17.43 3.98
N LEU A 40 -7.97 16.59 4.94
CA LEU A 40 -6.95 15.56 4.83
C LEU A 40 -7.50 14.30 4.15
N VAL A 41 -6.72 13.73 3.21
CA VAL A 41 -6.93 12.37 2.70
C VAL A 41 -5.74 11.53 3.16
N ALA A 42 -6.02 10.47 3.92
CA ALA A 42 -5.01 9.70 4.61
C ALA A 42 -5.21 8.19 4.51
N VAL A 43 -4.14 7.46 4.80
CA VAL A 43 -4.14 6.01 5.03
C VAL A 43 -3.97 5.77 6.52
N SER A 44 -4.80 4.90 7.09
CA SER A 44 -4.87 4.68 8.54
C SER A 44 -4.98 3.19 8.89
N THR A 45 -4.57 2.84 10.11
CA THR A 45 -4.78 1.51 10.69
C THR A 45 -6.20 1.29 11.21
N VAL A 46 -7.03 2.33 11.26
CA VAL A 46 -8.45 2.23 11.62
C VAL A 46 -9.34 2.55 10.42
N PRO A 47 -10.49 1.86 10.27
CA PRO A 47 -11.46 2.18 9.23
C PRO A 47 -11.96 3.62 9.33
N ASP A 48 -12.34 4.18 8.18
CA ASP A 48 -13.17 5.38 8.17
C ASP A 48 -14.55 5.05 8.73
N THR A 49 -15.03 5.86 9.65
CA THR A 49 -16.36 5.73 10.24
C THR A 49 -17.41 6.47 9.40
N GLY A 50 -16.99 7.16 8.33
CA GLY A 50 -17.86 8.04 7.52
C GLY A 50 -18.38 9.24 8.30
N ARG A 51 -17.93 9.39 9.55
CA ARG A 51 -18.08 10.61 10.32
C ARG A 51 -16.85 11.43 9.99
N ALA A 52 -17.04 12.72 9.81
CA ALA A 52 -15.96 13.69 9.94
C ALA A 52 -15.48 13.68 11.40
N ASP A 53 -14.91 12.56 11.85
CA ASP A 53 -14.41 12.36 13.20
C ASP A 53 -13.26 13.34 13.36
N ARG A 54 -13.51 14.32 14.21
CA ARG A 54 -12.78 15.58 14.29
C ARG A 54 -11.47 15.37 15.02
N ARG A 55 -10.62 16.39 15.03
CA ARG A 55 -9.63 16.53 16.09
C ARG A 55 -10.32 17.20 17.29
N PRO A 56 -10.09 16.75 18.54
CA PRO A 56 -9.11 15.75 19.01
C PRO A 56 -9.54 14.28 18.91
N GLU A 57 -10.70 13.99 18.34
CA GLU A 57 -11.32 12.66 18.34
C GLU A 57 -10.60 11.64 17.45
N PHE A 58 -9.87 12.05 16.41
CA PHE A 58 -8.97 11.17 15.65
C PHE A 58 -7.53 11.25 16.18
N ASP A 59 -6.92 10.09 16.42
CA ASP A 59 -5.54 10.01 16.87
C ASP A 59 -4.59 10.00 15.65
N HIS A 60 -3.74 11.02 15.56
CA HIS A 60 -2.64 11.07 14.60
C HIS A 60 -1.73 9.83 14.61
N GLY A 61 -1.64 9.09 15.73
CA GLY A 61 -0.92 7.82 15.82
C GLY A 61 -1.52 6.69 14.95
N GLU A 62 -2.76 6.86 14.48
CA GLU A 62 -3.44 5.93 13.58
C GLU A 62 -3.12 6.19 12.10
N ILE A 63 -2.49 7.33 11.76
CA ILE A 63 -2.21 7.73 10.38
C ILE A 63 -0.87 7.15 9.92
N VAL A 64 -0.91 6.39 8.82
CA VAL A 64 0.27 5.77 8.18
C VAL A 64 0.85 6.67 7.09
N ALA A 65 -0.01 7.32 6.30
CA ALA A 65 0.39 8.21 5.22
C ALA A 65 -0.70 9.26 4.95
N ALA A 66 -0.32 10.40 4.36
CA ALA A 66 -1.23 11.43 3.89
C ALA A 66 -0.98 11.70 2.40
N THR A 67 -2.06 11.82 1.63
CA THR A 67 -2.02 12.14 0.19
C THR A 67 -2.65 13.48 -0.15
N LEU A 68 -3.35 14.10 0.81
CA LEU A 68 -3.83 15.48 0.74
C LEU A 68 -3.75 16.16 2.11
N VAL A 69 -3.24 17.39 2.18
CA VAL A 69 -3.30 18.30 3.34
C VAL A 69 -3.49 19.71 2.77
N GLN A 70 -4.70 20.26 2.89
CA GLN A 70 -5.06 21.54 2.28
C GLN A 70 -4.83 22.76 3.18
N ARG A 71 -4.69 22.60 4.50
CA ARG A 71 -4.50 23.73 5.44
C ARG A 71 -3.42 23.51 6.51
N PRO A 72 -2.20 24.09 6.37
CA PRO A 72 -1.74 24.78 5.17
C PRO A 72 -1.65 23.81 4.00
N ARG A 73 -1.75 24.31 2.77
CA ARG A 73 -1.57 23.49 1.57
C ARG A 73 -0.13 22.97 1.55
N TYR A 74 0.01 21.67 1.83
CA TYR A 74 1.32 21.04 2.06
C TYR A 74 1.51 19.77 1.23
N ILE A 75 0.49 18.91 1.20
CA ILE A 75 0.44 17.71 0.37
C ILE A 75 -0.72 17.91 -0.59
N ASP A 76 -0.45 18.20 -1.85
CA ASP A 76 -1.47 18.53 -2.85
C ASP A 76 -0.89 18.18 -4.24
N ALA A 77 -1.12 16.94 -4.67
CA ALA A 77 -0.61 16.44 -5.94
C ALA A 77 -1.29 17.19 -7.10
N ALA A 78 -0.49 17.73 -8.02
CA ALA A 78 -0.97 18.63 -9.07
C ALA A 78 -1.99 18.00 -10.04
N ASP A 79 -2.02 16.68 -10.16
CA ASP A 79 -2.97 15.94 -11.00
C ASP A 79 -4.31 15.63 -10.32
N GLY A 80 -4.47 16.01 -9.04
CA GLY A 80 -5.70 15.86 -8.29
C GLY A 80 -5.98 14.45 -7.76
N ARG A 81 -5.01 13.52 -7.86
CA ARG A 81 -5.25 12.08 -7.62
C ARG A 81 -4.98 11.60 -6.21
N TRP A 82 -5.23 12.45 -5.21
CA TRP A 82 -4.96 12.12 -3.80
C TRP A 82 -5.80 10.94 -3.29
N ASP A 83 -7.04 10.79 -3.77
CA ASP A 83 -7.92 9.67 -3.41
C ASP A 83 -7.39 8.35 -3.99
N GLU A 84 -7.02 8.35 -5.27
CA GLU A 84 -6.43 7.18 -5.93
C GLU A 84 -5.09 6.80 -5.31
N ASN A 85 -4.27 7.78 -4.95
CA ASN A 85 -2.99 7.54 -4.26
C ASN A 85 -3.22 6.91 -2.89
N ALA A 86 -4.18 7.40 -2.10
CA ALA A 86 -4.49 6.82 -0.79
C ALA A 86 -4.98 5.39 -0.92
N ARG A 87 -5.87 5.14 -1.90
CA ARG A 87 -6.36 3.81 -2.20
C ARG A 87 -5.24 2.86 -2.60
N PHE A 88 -4.37 3.29 -3.52
CA PHE A 88 -3.23 2.48 -3.97
C PHE A 88 -2.33 2.09 -2.80
N ILE A 89 -1.99 3.04 -1.93
CA ILE A 89 -1.15 2.79 -0.74
C ILE A 89 -1.84 1.83 0.23
N ALA A 90 -3.13 2.02 0.52
CA ALA A 90 -3.89 1.16 1.42
C ALA A 90 -3.97 -0.29 0.89
N ASP A 91 -4.32 -0.46 -0.39
CA ASP A 91 -4.44 -1.76 -1.05
C ASP A 91 -3.08 -2.48 -1.13
N ALA A 92 -1.98 -1.74 -1.37
CA ALA A 92 -0.63 -2.28 -1.46
C ALA A 92 -0.20 -3.07 -0.21
N ARG A 93 -0.73 -2.74 0.98
CA ARG A 93 -0.43 -3.46 2.22
C ARG A 93 -0.82 -4.94 2.15
N ALA A 94 -1.92 -5.25 1.46
CA ALA A 94 -2.39 -6.62 1.26
C ALA A 94 -1.87 -7.20 -0.05
N ASP A 95 -1.80 -6.39 -1.11
CA ASP A 95 -1.50 -6.87 -2.44
C ASP A 95 -0.02 -7.17 -2.66
N VAL A 96 0.91 -6.39 -2.11
CA VAL A 96 2.36 -6.65 -2.27
C VAL A 96 2.76 -8.01 -1.70
N PRO A 97 2.43 -8.38 -0.46
CA PRO A 97 2.72 -9.72 0.06
C PRO A 97 2.07 -10.85 -0.77
N ARG A 98 0.83 -10.65 -1.24
CA ARG A 98 0.13 -11.62 -2.11
C ARG A 98 0.84 -11.81 -3.44
N LEU A 99 1.26 -10.72 -4.08
CA LEU A 99 1.97 -10.77 -5.35
C LEU A 99 3.32 -11.48 -5.21
N VAL A 100 4.09 -11.20 -4.15
CA VAL A 100 5.35 -11.91 -3.89
C VAL A 100 5.11 -13.41 -3.69
N ALA A 101 4.09 -13.78 -2.91
CA ALA A 101 3.73 -15.18 -2.70
C ALA A 101 3.34 -15.87 -4.01
N GLU A 102 2.60 -15.19 -4.87
CA GLU A 102 2.16 -15.70 -6.17
C GLU A 102 3.33 -15.89 -7.14
N VAL A 103 4.25 -14.92 -7.25
CA VAL A 103 5.45 -15.05 -8.08
C VAL A 103 6.28 -16.26 -7.64
N ARG A 104 6.50 -16.43 -6.32
CA ARG A 104 7.22 -17.60 -5.78
C ARG A 104 6.49 -18.92 -6.09
N ARG A 105 5.15 -18.93 -6.05
CA ARG A 105 4.36 -20.10 -6.43
C ARG A 105 4.55 -20.47 -7.89
N LEU A 106 4.47 -19.48 -8.78
CA LEU A 106 4.64 -19.66 -10.22
C LEU A 106 6.04 -20.19 -10.56
N ARG A 107 7.10 -19.67 -9.92
CA ARG A 107 8.47 -20.18 -10.10
C ARG A 107 8.60 -21.66 -9.77
N ARG A 108 8.08 -22.07 -8.60
CA ARG A 108 8.09 -23.48 -8.19
C ARG A 108 7.37 -24.39 -9.19
N LEU A 109 6.27 -23.93 -9.78
CA LEU A 109 5.54 -24.69 -10.80
C LEU A 109 6.33 -24.83 -12.09
N LEU A 110 7.00 -23.76 -12.54
CA LEU A 110 7.84 -23.80 -13.73
C LEU A 110 9.06 -24.71 -13.55
N GLU A 111 9.71 -24.67 -12.38
CA GLU A 111 10.80 -25.57 -12.03
C GLU A 111 10.36 -27.04 -11.97
N ALA A 112 9.18 -27.32 -11.43
CA ALA A 112 8.61 -28.67 -11.38
C ALA A 112 8.22 -29.18 -12.77
N GLY A 113 7.65 -28.32 -13.62
CA GLY A 113 7.26 -28.65 -15.00
C GLY A 113 8.47 -28.91 -15.90
N GLY A 114 9.52 -28.09 -15.80
CA GLY A 114 10.76 -28.27 -16.58
C GLY A 114 11.55 -29.54 -16.22
N ARG A 115 11.39 -30.07 -15.00
CA ARG A 115 11.98 -31.34 -14.58
C ARG A 115 11.20 -32.58 -15.06
N GLY A 116 9.97 -32.41 -15.57
CA GLY A 116 9.13 -33.51 -16.07
C GLY A 116 9.36 -33.88 -17.53
N GLU A 117 9.91 -32.97 -18.34
CA GLU A 117 10.07 -33.16 -19.80
C GLU A 117 11.46 -33.65 -20.23
N GLY A 118 12.47 -33.62 -19.35
CA GLY A 118 13.85 -34.04 -19.65
C GLY A 118 14.22 -35.48 -19.26
N GLY A 119 13.23 -36.30 -18.88
CA GLY A 119 13.43 -37.67 -18.37
C GLY A 119 12.67 -38.73 -19.18
N ARG A 120 12.89 -38.80 -20.48
CA ARG A 120 12.51 -39.94 -21.33
C ARG A 120 13.57 -40.21 -22.39
#